data_AF-A0A8B7B7S2-F1
#
_entry.id   AF-A0A8B7B7S2-F1
#
_cell.length_a   1.000
_cell.length_b   1.000
_cell.length_c   1.000
_cell.angle_alpha   90.00
_cell.angle_beta   90.00
_cell.angle_gamma   90.00
#
_symmetry.space_group_name_H-M   'P 1'
#
loop_
_entity.id
_entity.type
_entity.pdbx_description
1 polymer ?
#
loop_
_entity_poly.entity_id
_entity_poly.type
_entity_poly.pdbx_seq_one_letter_code
_entity_poly.pdbx_strand_id
1 'polypeptide(L)'
;MTTQAQASGYLLPLLLLLPTLPATGSDPVLCFTEYEESSGKCKHLLGGGVSAEDCCLNAAYAFQEPGSRLCQACRSSRWSPWSEWAPCSVTCSEGSQLRYRRCIGQGRQCSEKVEPGTLEWQLQACQDMPCCPEMGGWSDWGPWKPCSVTCSKGTRTRQRECNRPAPKCGGHCPGEAQESEACDTQQVCPIHGAWAKWGPWGSCSSSCHGGPQVPMERRSRTCSAPGPSTKPPGKPCTGPAYEQRSCSGLPPCPVAGGWGPWGPISPCPVTCGLGQILERRTCNNPLPQHGGPVCAGDSTRTHICNTAVPCPVDGEWESWGEWSPCTRRNIKTISCQEIPGQQTRSRDCNGRKFDGQRCAGKQQEIRHCYNVHRCRWEGSWSEWSNWGLCLPPCGPTPTRARQRLCTAPFPNFSPTVSTVEGQGEKNVTFWGTMWPQCKELQGQKLVVEEKRPCLHVPACVDPEKEKP
;
A
#
# COMPACT_ATOMS: atom_id res chain seq x y z
N MET A 1 -33.43 79.86 40.58
CA MET A 1 -34.18 78.70 40.07
C MET A 1 -34.53 78.96 38.62
N THR A 2 -34.50 77.90 37.81
CA THR A 2 -34.73 77.81 36.35
C THR A 2 -33.73 78.49 35.42
N THR A 3 -32.87 77.68 34.81
CA THR A 3 -32.55 77.75 33.37
C THR A 3 -32.25 76.34 32.86
N GLN A 4 -33.12 75.87 31.96
CA GLN A 4 -32.98 74.65 31.18
C GLN A 4 -31.77 74.73 30.25
N ALA A 5 -31.04 73.62 30.10
CA ALA A 5 -30.12 73.41 29.00
C ALA A 5 -30.46 72.08 28.31
N GLN A 6 -30.66 72.18 27.00
CA GLN A 6 -31.03 71.12 26.07
C GLN A 6 -29.97 70.02 26.01
N ALA A 7 -30.41 68.76 25.94
CA ALA A 7 -29.57 67.64 25.55
C ALA A 7 -30.14 67.00 24.28
N SER A 8 -29.31 67.03 23.24
CA SER A 8 -29.55 66.57 21.87
C SER A 8 -29.66 65.05 21.82
N GLY A 9 -30.74 64.55 21.21
CA GLY A 9 -30.95 63.12 20.99
C GLY A 9 -30.11 62.57 19.84
N TYR A 10 -29.28 61.57 20.14
CA TYR A 10 -28.69 60.68 19.14
C TYR A 10 -29.36 59.31 19.25
N LEU A 11 -30.04 58.90 18.16
CA LEU A 11 -30.59 57.56 17.96
C LEU A 11 -29.45 56.57 17.68
N LEU A 12 -29.20 55.66 18.62
CA LEU A 12 -28.37 54.46 18.42
C LEU A 12 -29.23 53.34 17.81
N PRO A 13 -28.79 52.66 16.73
CA PRO A 13 -29.52 51.53 16.19
C PRO A 13 -29.30 50.29 17.08
N LEU A 14 -30.38 49.63 17.44
CA LEU A 14 -30.39 48.36 18.16
C LEU A 14 -29.77 47.27 17.26
N LEU A 15 -28.51 46.89 17.51
CA LEU A 15 -27.91 45.72 16.89
C LEU A 15 -28.55 44.46 17.50
N LEU A 16 -29.39 43.76 16.72
CA LEU A 16 -29.87 42.42 17.02
C LEU A 16 -28.67 41.46 17.01
N LEU A 17 -28.13 41.17 18.20
CA LEU A 17 -27.22 40.06 18.45
C LEU A 17 -27.99 38.74 18.29
N LEU A 18 -27.99 38.20 17.07
CA LEU A 18 -28.25 36.79 16.83
C LEU A 18 -27.17 35.98 17.56
N PRO A 19 -27.51 35.08 18.50
CA PRO A 19 -26.52 34.19 19.08
C PRO A 19 -26.14 33.19 17.99
N THR A 20 -24.97 33.37 17.37
CA THR A 20 -24.32 32.29 16.65
C THR A 20 -23.89 31.28 17.69
N LEU A 21 -24.73 30.25 17.90
CA LEU A 21 -24.29 29.03 18.56
C LEU A 21 -23.04 28.53 17.80
N PRO A 22 -21.90 28.30 18.46
CA PRO A 22 -20.80 27.61 17.81
C PRO A 22 -21.32 26.22 17.46
N ALA A 23 -21.41 25.92 16.17
CA ALA A 23 -21.57 24.54 15.71
C ALA A 23 -20.30 23.79 16.13
N THR A 24 -20.31 23.15 17.29
CA THR A 24 -19.28 22.22 17.74
C THR A 24 -19.48 20.85 17.07
N GLY A 25 -19.91 20.84 15.80
CA GLY A 25 -19.97 19.64 14.99
C GLY A 25 -18.69 19.56 14.19
N SER A 26 -17.84 18.59 14.51
CA SER A 26 -16.72 18.20 13.65
C SER A 26 -17.23 17.93 12.22
N ASP A 27 -16.44 18.28 11.21
CA ASP A 27 -16.84 18.05 9.82
C ASP A 27 -17.12 16.55 9.60
N PRO A 28 -18.18 16.20 8.85
CA PRO A 28 -18.56 14.80 8.66
C PRO A 28 -17.44 14.03 7.97
N VAL A 29 -17.04 12.91 8.56
CA VAL A 29 -15.96 12.04 8.07
C VAL A 29 -16.50 10.81 7.36
N LEU A 30 -15.64 10.16 6.58
CA LEU A 30 -15.86 8.78 6.14
C LEU A 30 -15.37 7.85 7.24
N CYS A 31 -16.24 6.95 7.73
CA CYS A 31 -15.92 5.99 8.78
C CYS A 31 -15.70 4.59 8.21
N PHE A 32 -14.74 3.86 8.77
CA PHE A 32 -14.24 2.58 8.29
C PHE A 32 -14.10 1.63 9.47
N THR A 33 -14.45 0.35 9.28
CA THR A 33 -14.44 -0.61 10.39
C THR A 33 -13.06 -1.16 10.70
N GLU A 34 -12.05 -0.89 9.86
CA GLU A 34 -10.70 -1.42 10.01
C GLU A 34 -9.63 -0.42 9.54
N TYR A 35 -8.51 -0.42 10.26
CA TYR A 35 -7.27 0.25 9.89
C TYR A 35 -6.17 -0.76 9.55
N GLU A 36 -5.66 -0.74 8.32
CA GLU A 36 -4.53 -1.60 7.93
C GLU A 36 -3.18 -0.94 8.28
N GLU A 37 -2.46 -1.48 9.27
CA GLU A 37 -1.19 -0.90 9.73
C GLU A 37 -0.05 -0.94 8.70
N SER A 38 -0.02 -1.96 7.85
CA SER A 38 1.05 -2.16 6.87
C SER A 38 0.99 -1.14 5.73
N SER A 39 -0.22 -0.76 5.31
CA SER A 39 -0.44 0.16 4.19
C SER A 39 -0.82 1.57 4.65
N GLY A 40 -1.21 1.72 5.93
CA GLY A 40 -1.73 2.96 6.50
C GLY A 40 -3.12 3.34 5.96
N LYS A 41 -3.88 2.39 5.41
CA LYS A 41 -5.16 2.64 4.73
C LYS A 41 -6.37 2.20 5.55
N CYS A 42 -7.45 2.92 5.33
CA CYS A 42 -8.79 2.61 5.83
C CYS A 42 -9.40 1.48 4.98
N LYS A 43 -9.94 0.44 5.62
CA LYS A 43 -10.64 -0.67 4.96
C LYS A 43 -12.08 -0.79 5.44
N HIS A 44 -12.93 -1.37 4.58
CA HIS A 44 -14.33 -1.62 4.87
C HIS A 44 -15.09 -0.34 5.24
N LEU A 45 -15.43 0.47 4.22
CA LEU A 45 -16.20 1.70 4.39
C LEU A 45 -17.54 1.39 5.07
N LEU A 46 -17.73 1.94 6.26
CA LEU A 46 -18.98 1.87 6.99
C LEU A 46 -20.00 2.85 6.38
N GLY A 47 -19.53 4.05 6.04
CA GLY A 47 -20.28 5.09 5.34
C GLY A 47 -19.75 6.49 5.69
N GLY A 48 -20.41 7.53 5.18
CA GLY A 48 -20.07 8.93 5.45
C GLY A 48 -21.17 9.67 6.19
N GLY A 49 -20.90 10.93 6.58
CA GLY A 49 -21.89 11.79 7.23
C GLY A 49 -21.98 11.62 8.74
N VAL A 50 -20.94 11.03 9.37
CA VAL A 50 -20.83 10.86 10.82
C VAL A 50 -19.70 11.72 11.37
N SER A 51 -19.80 12.12 12.64
CA SER A 51 -18.72 12.84 13.32
C SER A 51 -17.51 11.91 13.53
N ALA A 52 -16.31 12.49 13.65
CA ALA A 52 -15.11 11.71 13.98
C ALA A 52 -15.24 11.07 15.37
N GLU A 53 -15.87 11.76 16.32
CA GLU A 53 -16.14 11.26 17.67
C GLU A 53 -17.05 10.02 17.65
N ASP A 54 -18.12 10.04 16.85
CA ASP A 54 -19.05 8.90 16.70
C ASP A 54 -18.36 7.72 16.03
N CYS A 55 -17.56 7.96 14.99
CA CYS A 55 -16.79 6.90 14.35
C CYS A 55 -15.83 6.24 15.34
N CYS A 56 -15.26 7.03 16.25
CA CYS A 56 -14.29 6.58 17.25
C CYS A 56 -14.90 6.08 18.56
N LEU A 57 -16.21 5.86 18.61
CA LEU A 57 -16.84 5.02 19.63
C LEU A 57 -16.29 3.59 19.61
N ASN A 58 -15.70 3.14 18.50
CA ASN A 58 -14.94 1.91 18.42
C ASN A 58 -13.47 2.20 18.11
N ALA A 59 -12.56 1.86 19.03
CA ALA A 59 -11.12 2.11 18.86
C ALA A 59 -10.47 1.31 17.71
N ALA A 60 -11.12 0.24 17.25
CA ALA A 60 -10.67 -0.54 16.08
C ALA A 60 -10.99 0.16 14.74
N TYR A 61 -11.88 1.15 14.76
CA TYR A 61 -12.31 1.85 13.56
C TYR A 61 -11.28 2.90 13.13
N ALA A 62 -11.50 3.41 11.93
CA ALA A 62 -10.72 4.50 11.37
C ALA A 62 -11.62 5.47 10.62
N PHE A 63 -11.16 6.70 10.46
CA PHE A 63 -11.86 7.72 9.72
C PHE A 63 -10.96 8.45 8.75
N GLN A 64 -11.59 9.09 7.77
CA GLN A 64 -10.93 9.94 6.79
C GLN A 64 -11.71 11.25 6.67
N GLU A 65 -11.00 12.36 6.86
CA GLU A 65 -11.56 13.70 6.77
C GLU A 65 -11.82 14.10 5.30
N PRO A 66 -12.82 14.96 5.04
CA PRO A 66 -13.09 15.48 3.70
C PRO A 66 -11.85 16.14 3.08
N GLY A 67 -11.47 15.71 1.88
CA GLY A 67 -10.30 16.25 1.16
C GLY A 67 -8.94 15.73 1.64
N SER A 68 -8.89 15.03 2.76
CA SER A 68 -7.68 14.32 3.21
C SER A 68 -7.63 12.93 2.58
N ARG A 69 -6.45 12.49 2.14
CA ARG A 69 -6.18 11.08 1.78
C ARG A 69 -5.69 10.26 2.98
N LEU A 70 -5.43 10.93 4.09
CA LEU A 70 -4.90 10.31 5.29
C LEU A 70 -6.02 9.63 6.06
N CYS A 71 -5.87 8.32 6.23
CA CYS A 71 -6.68 7.54 7.15
C CYS A 71 -6.14 7.69 8.57
N GLN A 72 -7.00 8.03 9.53
CA GLN A 72 -6.68 8.17 10.94
C GLN A 72 -7.35 7.05 11.74
N ALA A 73 -6.58 6.32 12.55
CA ALA A 73 -7.14 5.31 13.44
C ALA A 73 -7.81 5.96 14.67
N CYS A 74 -8.89 5.38 15.18
CA CYS A 74 -9.61 5.88 16.36
C CYS A 74 -8.92 5.57 17.69
N ARG A 75 -7.86 4.78 17.68
CA ARG A 75 -7.04 4.46 18.86
C ARG A 75 -6.02 5.56 19.18
N SER A 76 -5.38 5.43 20.34
CA SER A 76 -4.29 6.30 20.77
C SER A 76 -3.15 6.36 19.75
N SER A 77 -2.57 7.55 19.56
CA SER A 77 -1.53 7.79 18.56
C SER A 77 -0.28 6.92 18.79
N ARG A 78 0.20 6.23 17.75
CA ARG A 78 1.44 5.44 17.79
C ARG A 78 2.17 5.55 16.44
N TRP A 79 3.49 5.37 16.47
CA TRP A 79 4.28 5.24 15.24
C TRP A 79 3.85 4.00 14.45
N SER A 80 3.62 4.19 13.15
CA SER A 80 3.46 3.10 12.19
C SER A 80 4.72 2.23 12.16
N PRO A 81 4.62 0.99 11.63
CA PRO A 81 5.77 0.29 11.10
C PRO A 81 6.53 1.19 10.12
N TRP A 82 7.84 0.99 10.00
CA TRP A 82 8.63 1.62 8.96
C TRP A 82 8.16 1.14 7.59
N SER A 83 8.09 2.06 6.62
CA SER A 83 7.92 1.68 5.23
C SER A 83 9.07 0.79 4.78
N GLU A 84 8.82 0.03 3.71
CA GLU A 84 9.92 -0.53 2.93
C GLU A 84 10.86 0.59 2.47
N TRP A 85 12.13 0.26 2.27
CA TRP A 85 13.07 1.19 1.70
C TRP A 85 12.66 1.52 0.26
N ALA A 86 12.65 2.81 -0.07
CA ALA A 86 12.52 3.25 -1.44
C ALA A 86 13.69 2.68 -2.27
N PRO A 87 13.51 2.51 -3.60
CA PRO A 87 14.62 2.17 -4.48
C PRO A 87 15.80 3.12 -4.27
N CYS A 88 17.02 2.62 -4.51
CA CYS A 88 18.20 3.46 -4.42
C CYS A 88 18.06 4.67 -5.36
N SER A 89 18.43 5.86 -4.89
CA SER A 89 18.33 7.12 -5.66
C SER A 89 18.97 7.05 -7.04
N VAL A 90 19.96 6.18 -7.18
CA VAL A 90 20.64 5.85 -8.42
C VAL A 90 20.70 4.33 -8.56
N THR A 91 20.51 3.83 -9.77
CA THR A 91 20.62 2.40 -10.07
C THR A 91 22.08 1.93 -10.15
N CYS A 92 23.02 2.86 -10.14
CA CYS A 92 24.45 2.63 -10.27
C CYS A 92 25.26 3.60 -9.43
N SER A 93 26.44 3.17 -8.98
CA SER A 93 27.29 3.87 -8.01
C SER A 93 26.64 4.02 -6.62
N GLU A 94 27.27 4.77 -5.73
CA GLU A 94 26.73 5.00 -4.38
C GLU A 94 25.57 6.00 -4.45
N GLY A 95 24.40 5.54 -3.99
CA GLY A 95 23.20 6.36 -3.82
C GLY A 95 22.76 6.40 -2.37
N SER A 96 21.58 6.97 -2.17
CA SER A 96 20.88 6.91 -0.89
C SER A 96 19.43 6.49 -1.10
N GLN A 97 18.89 5.76 -0.13
CA GLN A 97 17.50 5.36 -0.09
C GLN A 97 16.85 5.92 1.17
N LEU A 98 15.58 6.27 1.05
CA LEU A 98 14.76 6.78 2.14
C LEU A 98 13.72 5.73 2.55
N ARG A 99 13.37 5.76 3.83
CA ARG A 99 12.14 5.18 4.33
C ARG A 99 11.52 6.13 5.34
N TYR A 100 10.23 5.97 5.58
CA TYR A 100 9.51 6.81 6.53
C TYR A 100 8.58 5.98 7.41
N ARG A 101 8.14 6.60 8.49
CA ARG A 101 6.99 6.15 9.28
C ARG A 101 6.15 7.35 9.67
N ARG A 102 4.90 7.11 10.05
CA ARG A 102 3.95 8.16 10.39
C ARG A 102 3.39 7.95 11.78
N CYS A 103 3.17 9.03 12.52
CA CYS A 103 2.39 8.97 13.75
C CYS A 103 0.89 8.85 13.39
N ILE A 104 0.24 7.75 13.76
CA ILE A 104 -1.15 7.44 13.43
C ILE A 104 -1.97 7.31 14.70
N GLY A 105 -3.16 7.90 14.71
CA GLY A 105 -4.14 7.76 15.79
C GLY A 105 -4.46 9.11 16.42
N GLN A 106 -5.23 9.10 17.50
CA GLN A 106 -5.66 10.31 18.19
C GLN A 106 -4.80 10.59 19.43
N GLY A 107 -4.53 11.86 19.72
CA GLY A 107 -3.73 12.28 20.88
C GLY A 107 -2.25 12.56 20.59
N ARG A 108 -1.40 12.59 21.63
CA ARG A 108 0.01 13.05 21.56
C ARG A 108 1.03 12.03 22.10
N GLN A 109 0.77 10.74 21.91
CA GLN A 109 1.53 9.64 22.49
C GLN A 109 2.74 9.17 21.64
N CYS A 110 2.88 9.62 20.38
CA CYS A 110 4.08 9.32 19.58
C CYS A 110 5.35 10.02 20.10
N SER A 111 5.18 11.21 20.72
CA SER A 111 6.14 12.00 21.52
C SER A 111 5.46 13.31 21.92
N GLU A 112 5.83 13.93 23.05
CA GLU A 112 5.17 15.13 23.62
C GLU A 112 5.05 16.34 22.66
N LYS A 113 5.84 16.37 21.58
CA LYS A 113 5.92 17.46 20.60
C LYS A 113 5.48 17.09 19.17
N VAL A 114 4.93 15.89 18.97
CA VAL A 114 4.63 15.38 17.61
C VAL A 114 3.12 15.25 17.45
N GLU A 115 2.57 15.97 16.47
CA GLU A 115 1.15 15.89 16.12
C GLU A 115 0.85 14.63 15.28
N PRO A 116 -0.33 14.02 15.42
CA PRO A 116 -0.80 12.97 14.51
C PRO A 116 -0.66 13.37 13.05
N GLY A 117 -0.21 12.45 12.20
CA GLY A 117 0.11 12.69 10.80
C GLY A 117 1.56 13.07 10.51
N THR A 118 2.36 13.43 11.53
CA THR A 118 3.79 13.77 11.34
C THR A 118 4.60 12.58 10.83
N LEU A 119 5.50 12.86 9.87
CA LEU A 119 6.43 11.90 9.29
C LEU A 119 7.78 11.92 10.00
N GLU A 120 8.35 10.74 10.20
CA GLU A 120 9.74 10.54 10.60
C GLU A 120 10.47 9.79 9.49
N TRP A 121 11.68 10.24 9.17
CA TRP A 121 12.47 9.75 8.04
C TRP A 121 13.74 9.06 8.50
N GLN A 122 14.17 8.06 7.73
CA GLN A 122 15.50 7.49 7.80
C GLN A 122 16.13 7.46 6.42
N LEU A 123 17.41 7.76 6.38
CA LEU A 123 18.22 7.80 5.17
C LEU A 123 19.40 6.85 5.36
N GLN A 124 19.63 6.00 4.36
CA GLN A 124 20.76 5.07 4.35
C GLN A 124 21.43 5.09 2.97
N ALA A 125 22.75 4.98 2.96
CA ALA A 125 23.48 4.76 1.71
C ALA A 125 23.17 3.37 1.13
N CYS A 126 23.01 3.31 -0.18
CA CYS A 126 22.76 2.09 -0.95
C CYS A 126 23.72 2.01 -2.14
N GLN A 127 23.96 0.80 -2.62
CA GLN A 127 24.77 0.55 -3.79
C GLN A 127 24.20 -0.67 -4.52
N ASP A 128 23.39 -0.42 -5.53
CA ASP A 128 22.73 -1.47 -6.32
C ASP A 128 23.71 -2.09 -7.32
N MET A 129 24.39 -1.25 -8.13
CA MET A 129 25.39 -1.69 -9.11
C MET A 129 26.70 -0.91 -8.93
N PRO A 130 27.87 -1.58 -8.96
CA PRO A 130 29.15 -0.94 -8.68
C PRO A 130 29.60 0.07 -9.75
N CYS A 131 29.02 0.03 -10.95
CA CYS A 131 29.31 0.95 -12.04
C CYS A 131 28.00 1.31 -12.78
N CYS A 132 28.03 2.39 -13.56
CA CYS A 132 26.90 2.80 -14.40
C CYS A 132 26.99 2.18 -15.80
N PRO A 133 25.87 1.72 -16.38
CA PRO A 133 25.84 1.22 -17.75
C PRO A 133 26.37 2.26 -18.74
N GLU A 134 27.44 1.93 -19.47
CA GLU A 134 27.93 2.72 -20.59
C GLU A 134 27.32 2.12 -21.87
N MET A 135 26.50 2.93 -22.57
CA MET A 135 25.85 2.49 -23.80
C MET A 135 26.87 2.20 -24.89
N GLY A 136 26.66 1.09 -25.58
CA GLY A 136 27.50 0.69 -26.71
C GLY A 136 27.12 1.44 -27.99
N GLY A 137 27.96 1.30 -29.02
CA GLY A 137 27.66 1.74 -30.36
C GLY A 137 27.45 0.55 -31.31
N TRP A 138 26.55 0.73 -32.26
CA TRP A 138 26.30 -0.27 -33.29
C TRP A 138 27.49 -0.36 -34.27
N SER A 139 27.77 -1.58 -34.73
CA SER A 139 28.54 -1.81 -35.95
C SER A 139 27.81 -1.25 -37.17
N ASP A 140 28.53 -1.18 -38.29
CA ASP A 140 27.88 -1.00 -39.58
C ASP A 140 26.87 -2.14 -39.83
N TRP A 141 25.82 -1.85 -40.62
CA TRP A 141 24.82 -2.84 -41.00
C TRP A 141 25.44 -3.97 -41.83
N GLY A 142 25.09 -5.20 -41.50
CA GLY A 142 25.37 -6.36 -42.34
C GLY A 142 24.58 -6.33 -43.66
N PRO A 143 24.92 -7.22 -44.61
CA PRO A 143 24.22 -7.30 -45.89
C PRO A 143 22.76 -7.75 -45.72
N TRP A 144 21.89 -7.30 -46.62
CA TRP A 144 20.51 -7.77 -46.70
C TRP A 144 20.44 -9.26 -47.03
N LYS A 145 19.63 -10.01 -46.27
CA LYS A 145 19.27 -11.39 -46.58
C LYS A 145 18.41 -11.45 -47.86
N PRO A 146 18.30 -12.62 -48.51
CA PRO A 146 17.42 -12.80 -49.67
C PRO A 146 15.93 -12.51 -49.34
N CYS A 147 15.14 -12.22 -50.38
CA CYS A 147 13.71 -11.95 -50.25
C CYS A 147 12.95 -13.16 -49.67
N SER A 148 11.99 -12.93 -48.78
CA SER A 148 11.23 -13.99 -48.09
C SER A 148 10.36 -14.87 -49.01
N VAL A 149 10.14 -14.45 -50.26
CA VAL A 149 9.35 -15.17 -51.26
C VAL A 149 10.12 -15.22 -52.58
N THR A 150 9.76 -16.18 -53.45
CA THR A 150 10.34 -16.34 -54.79
C THR A 150 9.39 -15.92 -55.93
N CYS A 151 8.16 -15.52 -55.61
CA CYS A 151 7.21 -14.90 -56.54
C CYS A 151 6.37 -13.82 -55.81
N SER A 152 5.99 -12.73 -56.49
CA SER A 152 5.35 -11.51 -55.96
C SER A 152 6.17 -10.74 -54.89
N LYS A 153 5.50 -9.91 -54.08
CA LYS A 153 6.13 -9.08 -53.03
C LYS A 153 6.40 -9.87 -51.75
N GLY A 154 7.64 -9.82 -51.26
CA GLY A 154 8.06 -10.29 -49.95
C GLY A 154 8.83 -9.23 -49.17
N THR A 155 9.58 -9.65 -48.15
CA THR A 155 10.36 -8.78 -47.27
C THR A 155 11.76 -9.37 -47.09
N ARG A 156 12.80 -8.53 -47.10
CA ARG A 156 14.18 -8.92 -46.76
C ARG A 156 14.64 -8.22 -45.49
N THR A 157 15.58 -8.82 -44.76
CA THR A 157 16.04 -8.32 -43.46
C THR A 157 17.57 -8.22 -43.38
N ARG A 158 18.09 -7.26 -42.62
CA ARG A 158 19.53 -7.14 -42.28
C ARG A 158 19.71 -6.90 -40.78
N GLN A 159 20.91 -7.16 -40.28
CA GLN A 159 21.23 -7.08 -38.84
C GLN A 159 22.58 -6.38 -38.60
N ARG A 160 22.76 -5.81 -37.40
CA ARG A 160 24.00 -5.17 -36.93
C ARG A 160 24.30 -5.60 -35.50
N GLU A 161 25.56 -5.51 -35.08
CA GLU A 161 26.02 -5.98 -33.77
C GLU A 161 26.39 -4.81 -32.84
N CYS A 162 26.14 -4.96 -31.55
CA CYS A 162 26.40 -3.93 -30.55
C CYS A 162 27.85 -4.04 -30.03
N ASN A 163 28.84 -3.65 -30.84
CA ASN A 163 30.27 -3.88 -30.53
C ASN A 163 31.21 -2.71 -30.88
N ARG A 164 30.73 -1.52 -31.28
CA ARG A 164 31.56 -0.37 -31.66
C ARG A 164 31.13 0.97 -31.03
N PRO A 165 31.47 1.24 -29.76
CA PRO A 165 32.15 0.36 -28.80
C PRO A 165 31.19 -0.68 -28.19
N ALA A 166 31.72 -1.77 -27.64
CA ALA A 166 30.92 -2.70 -26.86
C ALA A 166 30.42 -2.01 -25.57
N PRO A 167 29.16 -2.24 -25.15
CA PRO A 167 28.64 -1.66 -23.93
C PRO A 167 29.39 -2.20 -22.71
N LYS A 168 29.49 -1.38 -21.66
CA LYS A 168 30.09 -1.78 -20.38
C LYS A 168 29.06 -1.70 -19.27
N CYS A 169 29.31 -2.46 -18.20
CA CYS A 169 28.50 -2.44 -16.98
C CYS A 169 26.99 -2.64 -17.23
N GLY A 170 26.62 -3.56 -18.14
CA GLY A 170 25.22 -3.86 -18.47
C GLY A 170 24.53 -2.89 -19.44
N GLY A 171 25.27 -1.99 -20.10
CA GLY A 171 24.72 -1.11 -21.14
C GLY A 171 24.21 -1.88 -22.37
N HIS A 172 23.44 -1.20 -23.21
CA HIS A 172 22.98 -1.71 -24.50
C HIS A 172 23.21 -0.67 -25.60
N CYS A 173 23.04 -1.05 -26.87
CA CYS A 173 23.05 -0.08 -27.96
C CYS A 173 21.63 0.44 -28.20
N PRO A 174 21.41 1.76 -28.33
CA PRO A 174 20.08 2.31 -28.57
C PRO A 174 19.62 2.09 -30.03
N GLY A 175 18.40 1.58 -30.22
CA GLY A 175 17.79 1.30 -31.54
C GLY A 175 17.70 -0.20 -31.87
N GLU A 176 17.12 -0.53 -33.02
CA GLU A 176 16.88 -1.93 -33.41
C GLU A 176 18.16 -2.62 -33.91
N ALA A 177 18.32 -3.90 -33.55
CA ALA A 177 19.40 -4.75 -34.05
C ALA A 177 19.11 -5.31 -35.45
N GLN A 178 17.85 -5.26 -35.90
CA GLN A 178 17.37 -5.82 -37.16
C GLN A 178 16.48 -4.81 -37.90
N GLU A 179 16.67 -4.71 -39.21
CA GLU A 179 15.86 -3.87 -40.09
C GLU A 179 15.22 -4.74 -41.18
N SER A 180 13.99 -4.41 -41.61
CA SER A 180 13.25 -5.12 -42.65
C SER A 180 12.77 -4.15 -43.73
N GLU A 181 12.87 -4.56 -45.00
CA GLU A 181 12.38 -3.79 -46.14
C GLU A 181 11.69 -4.68 -47.18
N ALA A 182 10.75 -4.10 -47.94
CA ALA A 182 10.01 -4.83 -48.95
C ALA A 182 10.90 -5.17 -50.18
N CYS A 183 10.67 -6.33 -50.77
CA CYS A 183 11.30 -6.79 -52.01
C CYS A 183 10.23 -7.37 -52.94
N ASP A 184 10.36 -7.15 -54.24
CA ASP A 184 9.39 -7.63 -55.23
C ASP A 184 10.09 -8.57 -56.22
N THR A 185 9.56 -9.79 -56.36
CA THR A 185 10.15 -10.86 -57.19
C THR A 185 9.48 -11.00 -58.56
N GLN A 186 8.55 -10.11 -58.92
CA GLN A 186 7.99 -9.94 -60.27
C GLN A 186 7.33 -11.18 -60.94
N GLN A 187 7.05 -12.28 -60.22
CA GLN A 187 6.28 -13.42 -60.74
C GLN A 187 4.86 -13.52 -60.16
N VAL A 188 3.86 -13.81 -61.01
CA VAL A 188 2.41 -13.75 -60.70
C VAL A 188 1.73 -15.12 -60.95
N CYS A 189 0.81 -15.54 -60.08
CA CYS A 189 0.13 -16.85 -60.10
C CYS A 189 -1.38 -16.77 -60.49
N PRO A 190 -1.97 -17.69 -61.29
CA PRO A 190 -3.37 -17.58 -61.81
C PRO A 190 -4.47 -18.51 -61.19
N ILE A 191 -5.77 -18.14 -61.27
CA ILE A 191 -6.99 -18.91 -60.82
C ILE A 191 -8.29 -18.66 -61.67
N HIS A 192 -9.24 -19.64 -61.77
CA HIS A 192 -10.46 -19.67 -62.66
C HIS A 192 -11.84 -19.38 -62.02
N GLY A 193 -13.01 -20.00 -62.36
CA GLY A 193 -14.44 -19.56 -62.16
C GLY A 193 -15.55 -20.67 -61.96
N ALA A 194 -16.38 -20.69 -60.90
CA ALA A 194 -17.48 -21.55 -60.38
C ALA A 194 -18.40 -20.82 -59.30
N TRP A 195 -19.45 -21.45 -58.78
CA TRP A 195 -20.36 -20.86 -57.77
C TRP A 195 -19.84 -21.00 -56.34
N ALA A 196 -20.03 -19.98 -55.49
CA ALA A 196 -19.87 -20.17 -54.04
C ALA A 196 -20.98 -21.07 -53.50
N LYS A 197 -20.66 -21.91 -52.50
CA LYS A 197 -21.67 -22.63 -51.71
C LYS A 197 -22.69 -21.63 -51.15
N TRP A 198 -23.93 -22.06 -50.93
CA TRP A 198 -24.91 -21.23 -50.22
C TRP A 198 -24.33 -20.76 -48.89
N GLY A 199 -24.52 -19.48 -48.57
CA GLY A 199 -24.31 -19.01 -47.21
C GLY A 199 -25.24 -19.75 -46.24
N PRO A 200 -24.89 -19.87 -44.94
CA PRO A 200 -25.81 -20.38 -43.93
C PRO A 200 -27.10 -19.54 -43.87
N TRP A 201 -28.17 -20.12 -43.32
CA TRP A 201 -29.39 -19.34 -43.02
C TRP A 201 -29.04 -18.19 -42.07
N GLY A 202 -29.41 -16.97 -42.44
CA GLY A 202 -29.35 -15.82 -41.52
C GLY A 202 -30.39 -16.01 -40.42
N SER A 203 -30.14 -15.45 -39.24
CA SER A 203 -31.01 -15.57 -38.07
C SER A 203 -32.41 -14.98 -38.29
N CYS A 204 -33.43 -15.54 -37.61
CA CYS A 204 -34.81 -15.05 -37.66
C CYS A 204 -34.89 -13.54 -37.40
N SER A 205 -35.72 -12.83 -38.16
CA SER A 205 -35.92 -11.37 -38.00
C SER A 205 -36.49 -10.97 -36.63
N SER A 206 -37.05 -11.92 -35.87
CA SER A 206 -37.46 -11.78 -34.47
C SER A 206 -37.16 -13.09 -33.72
N SER A 207 -36.81 -12.99 -32.43
CA SER A 207 -36.36 -14.13 -31.60
C SER A 207 -37.45 -14.75 -30.70
N CYS A 208 -38.66 -14.17 -30.66
CA CYS A 208 -39.80 -14.64 -29.86
C CYS A 208 -41.12 -14.46 -30.63
N HIS A 209 -42.18 -15.18 -30.25
CA HIS A 209 -43.52 -15.01 -30.82
C HIS A 209 -44.40 -14.09 -29.94
N GLY A 210 -45.23 -13.23 -30.56
CA GLY A 210 -46.13 -12.28 -29.86
C GLY A 210 -45.96 -10.79 -30.19
N GLY A 211 -44.98 -10.43 -31.05
CA GLY A 211 -44.81 -9.06 -31.56
C GLY A 211 -45.61 -8.77 -32.86
N PRO A 212 -45.64 -7.51 -33.34
CA PRO A 212 -46.48 -7.09 -34.47
C PRO A 212 -46.06 -7.60 -35.87
N GLN A 213 -44.93 -8.31 -36.02
CA GLN A 213 -44.46 -8.86 -37.30
C GLN A 213 -43.99 -10.32 -37.20
N VAL A 214 -44.29 -11.12 -38.23
CA VAL A 214 -43.95 -12.55 -38.31
C VAL A 214 -42.46 -12.73 -38.66
N PRO A 215 -41.66 -13.46 -37.86
CA PRO A 215 -40.24 -13.62 -38.10
C PRO A 215 -39.87 -14.50 -39.31
N MET A 216 -38.90 -14.05 -40.12
CA MET A 216 -38.41 -14.72 -41.33
C MET A 216 -36.87 -14.87 -41.34
N GLU A 217 -36.35 -15.95 -41.95
CA GLU A 217 -34.92 -16.16 -42.20
C GLU A 217 -34.58 -16.11 -43.69
N ARG A 218 -33.41 -15.56 -44.03
CA ARG A 218 -32.93 -15.38 -45.42
C ARG A 218 -31.51 -15.91 -45.57
N ARG A 219 -31.24 -16.66 -46.64
CA ARG A 219 -29.88 -16.99 -47.08
C ARG A 219 -29.65 -16.56 -48.52
N SER A 220 -28.38 -16.34 -48.87
CA SER A 220 -27.98 -15.97 -50.23
C SER A 220 -26.76 -16.76 -50.70
N ARG A 221 -26.55 -16.81 -52.01
CA ARG A 221 -25.33 -17.32 -52.65
C ARG A 221 -24.90 -16.36 -53.75
N THR A 222 -23.59 -16.25 -53.98
CA THR A 222 -23.03 -15.39 -55.04
C THR A 222 -22.25 -16.25 -56.04
N CYS A 223 -22.35 -15.90 -57.33
CA CYS A 223 -21.67 -16.59 -58.44
C CYS A 223 -20.21 -16.13 -58.45
N SER A 224 -19.43 -16.66 -57.50
CA SER A 224 -18.15 -16.06 -57.07
C SER A 224 -17.07 -17.05 -56.62
N ALA A 225 -17.27 -18.37 -56.75
CA ALA A 225 -16.22 -19.35 -56.46
C ALA A 225 -15.86 -20.24 -57.66
N PRO A 226 -15.24 -19.69 -58.72
CA PRO A 226 -15.15 -18.23 -59.04
C PRO A 226 -16.11 -17.56 -60.12
N GLY A 227 -16.14 -16.23 -60.25
CA GLY A 227 -17.10 -15.55 -61.16
C GLY A 227 -16.87 -15.76 -62.67
N PRO A 228 -17.89 -15.57 -63.54
CA PRO A 228 -17.76 -15.72 -64.99
C PRO A 228 -16.79 -14.68 -65.59
N SER A 229 -15.82 -15.15 -66.38
CA SER A 229 -14.85 -14.30 -67.10
C SER A 229 -15.54 -13.40 -68.13
N THR A 230 -15.05 -12.18 -68.27
CA THR A 230 -15.65 -11.15 -69.14
C THR A 230 -15.13 -11.18 -70.58
N LYS A 231 -14.01 -11.86 -70.88
CA LYS A 231 -13.51 -12.07 -72.27
C LYS A 231 -12.70 -13.38 -72.40
N PRO A 232 -13.16 -14.39 -73.18
CA PRO A 232 -14.48 -14.47 -73.81
C PRO A 232 -15.60 -14.64 -72.74
N PRO A 233 -16.84 -14.17 -73.01
CA PRO A 233 -17.90 -14.11 -72.01
C PRO A 233 -18.32 -15.51 -71.52
N GLY A 234 -18.18 -15.76 -70.22
CA GLY A 234 -18.73 -16.95 -69.55
C GLY A 234 -20.24 -16.84 -69.35
N LYS A 235 -20.96 -17.97 -69.42
CA LYS A 235 -22.42 -17.97 -69.22
C LYS A 235 -22.79 -17.54 -67.79
N PRO A 236 -23.77 -16.66 -67.61
CA PRO A 236 -24.20 -16.22 -66.29
C PRO A 236 -24.85 -17.38 -65.55
N CYS A 237 -24.69 -17.37 -64.24
CA CYS A 237 -25.25 -18.41 -63.44
C CYS A 237 -26.77 -18.25 -63.24
N THR A 238 -27.56 -19.26 -63.63
CA THR A 238 -29.04 -19.18 -63.63
C THR A 238 -29.69 -19.78 -62.37
N GLY A 239 -30.53 -19.00 -61.71
CA GLY A 239 -31.32 -19.38 -60.52
C GLY A 239 -31.43 -18.24 -59.50
N PRO A 240 -32.38 -18.28 -58.55
CA PRO A 240 -32.52 -17.23 -57.55
C PRO A 240 -31.32 -17.18 -56.60
N ALA A 241 -30.84 -15.97 -56.31
CA ALA A 241 -29.68 -15.71 -55.45
C ALA A 241 -30.04 -15.61 -53.95
N TYR A 242 -31.33 -15.64 -53.61
CA TYR A 242 -31.84 -15.61 -52.24
C TYR A 242 -33.01 -16.58 -52.05
N GLU A 243 -33.16 -17.09 -50.83
CA GLU A 243 -34.27 -17.96 -50.41
C GLU A 243 -34.76 -17.46 -49.04
N GLN A 244 -36.09 -17.48 -48.80
CA GLN A 244 -36.72 -17.04 -47.55
C GLN A 244 -37.63 -18.13 -46.99
N ARG A 245 -37.62 -18.33 -45.67
CA ARG A 245 -38.54 -19.25 -44.96
C ARG A 245 -39.07 -18.64 -43.65
N SER A 246 -40.25 -19.07 -43.22
CA SER A 246 -40.85 -18.69 -41.94
C SER A 246 -40.20 -19.46 -40.79
N CYS A 247 -40.02 -18.81 -39.64
CA CYS A 247 -39.50 -19.44 -38.43
C CYS A 247 -40.60 -20.19 -37.66
N SER A 248 -40.31 -21.39 -37.15
CA SER A 248 -41.21 -22.16 -36.27
C SER A 248 -40.47 -22.60 -35.00
N GLY A 249 -41.17 -22.62 -33.85
CA GLY A 249 -40.60 -23.05 -32.56
C GLY A 249 -40.00 -21.94 -31.67
N LEU A 250 -40.30 -20.66 -31.91
CA LEU A 250 -39.78 -19.56 -31.08
C LEU A 250 -40.49 -19.48 -29.71
N PRO A 251 -39.79 -19.20 -28.60
CA PRO A 251 -40.39 -19.06 -27.27
C PRO A 251 -41.24 -17.78 -27.11
N PRO A 252 -42.11 -17.68 -26.09
CA PRO A 252 -42.84 -16.45 -25.76
C PRO A 252 -41.88 -15.30 -25.38
N CYS A 253 -42.29 -14.06 -25.65
CA CYS A 253 -41.41 -12.90 -25.45
C CYS A 253 -41.09 -12.62 -23.96
N PRO A 254 -39.87 -12.14 -23.66
CA PRO A 254 -39.39 -11.89 -22.30
C PRO A 254 -40.17 -10.78 -21.59
N VAL A 255 -40.51 -11.01 -20.32
CA VAL A 255 -41.07 -9.99 -19.42
C VAL A 255 -39.95 -9.51 -18.50
N ALA A 256 -39.61 -8.22 -18.56
CA ALA A 256 -38.61 -7.60 -17.69
C ALA A 256 -39.12 -7.52 -16.24
N GLY A 257 -38.26 -7.87 -15.29
CA GLY A 257 -38.60 -7.73 -13.88
C GLY A 257 -38.54 -6.28 -13.40
N GLY A 258 -39.40 -5.95 -12.43
CA GLY A 258 -39.41 -4.65 -11.76
C GLY A 258 -39.23 -4.78 -10.24
N TRP A 259 -38.62 -3.76 -9.64
CA TRP A 259 -38.37 -3.74 -8.20
C TRP A 259 -39.68 -3.56 -7.42
N GLY A 260 -39.89 -4.41 -6.42
CA GLY A 260 -40.86 -4.16 -5.36
C GLY A 260 -40.41 -3.01 -4.43
N PRO A 261 -41.26 -2.59 -3.48
CA PRO A 261 -40.90 -1.59 -2.49
C PRO A 261 -39.74 -2.06 -1.60
N TRP A 262 -39.04 -1.11 -1.00
CA TRP A 262 -38.07 -1.42 0.05
C TRP A 262 -38.76 -1.97 1.30
N GLY A 263 -38.22 -3.05 1.85
CA GLY A 263 -38.67 -3.65 3.11
C GLY A 263 -38.23 -2.82 4.33
N PRO A 264 -38.57 -3.26 5.55
CA PRO A 264 -38.15 -2.57 6.77
C PRO A 264 -36.63 -2.61 6.96
N ILE A 265 -36.12 -1.60 7.66
CA ILE A 265 -34.71 -1.51 8.05
C ILE A 265 -34.38 -2.60 9.07
N SER A 266 -33.26 -3.30 8.90
CA SER A 266 -32.78 -4.29 9.86
C SER A 266 -32.42 -3.66 11.22
N PRO A 267 -32.51 -4.38 12.34
CA PRO A 267 -31.92 -3.91 13.59
C PRO A 267 -30.40 -3.69 13.44
N CYS A 268 -29.84 -2.81 14.26
CA CYS A 268 -28.40 -2.56 14.27
C CYS A 268 -27.67 -3.86 14.69
N PRO A 269 -26.70 -4.36 13.90
CA PRO A 269 -26.06 -5.65 14.16
C PRO A 269 -25.05 -5.60 15.32
N VAL A 270 -24.72 -4.40 15.80
CA VAL A 270 -23.74 -4.16 16.87
C VAL A 270 -24.43 -3.65 18.13
N THR A 271 -23.81 -3.91 19.28
CA THR A 271 -24.26 -3.43 20.59
C THR A 271 -23.54 -2.16 21.05
N CYS A 272 -22.42 -1.80 20.40
CA CYS A 272 -21.61 -0.62 20.67
C CYS A 272 -21.11 0.00 19.36
N GLY A 273 -20.84 1.29 19.37
CA GLY A 273 -20.32 2.07 18.24
C GLY A 273 -21.31 2.20 17.09
N LEU A 274 -20.73 2.26 15.89
CA LEU A 274 -21.48 2.36 14.65
C LEU A 274 -21.62 0.99 13.99
N GLY A 275 -22.76 0.74 13.35
CA GLY A 275 -23.00 -0.47 12.56
C GLY A 275 -23.63 -0.15 11.21
N GLN A 276 -23.74 -1.18 10.37
CA GLN A 276 -24.48 -1.10 9.11
C GLN A 276 -25.83 -1.80 9.23
N ILE A 277 -26.88 -1.06 8.92
CA ILE A 277 -28.24 -1.57 8.76
C ILE A 277 -28.56 -1.70 7.28
N LEU A 278 -29.38 -2.70 6.97
CA LEU A 278 -29.71 -3.08 5.61
C LEU A 278 -31.21 -2.94 5.37
N GLU A 279 -31.54 -2.40 4.22
CA GLU A 279 -32.88 -2.34 3.68
C GLU A 279 -32.88 -3.16 2.38
N ARG A 280 -33.83 -4.08 2.20
CA ARG A 280 -33.84 -5.00 1.05
C ARG A 280 -35.10 -4.84 0.23
N ARG A 281 -34.98 -5.00 -1.08
CA ARG A 281 -36.11 -5.09 -2.02
C ARG A 281 -35.95 -6.31 -2.90
N THR A 282 -37.06 -6.84 -3.39
CA THR A 282 -37.07 -8.03 -4.26
C THR A 282 -37.56 -7.67 -5.66
N CYS A 283 -37.04 -8.35 -6.66
CA CYS A 283 -37.43 -8.15 -8.06
C CYS A 283 -38.73 -8.91 -8.35
N ASN A 284 -39.85 -8.40 -7.85
CA ASN A 284 -41.13 -9.08 -7.87
C ASN A 284 -42.31 -8.23 -8.41
N ASN A 285 -42.05 -7.04 -8.93
CA ASN A 285 -43.08 -6.11 -9.39
C ASN A 285 -42.79 -5.54 -10.80
N PRO A 286 -42.93 -6.34 -11.89
CA PRO A 286 -43.32 -7.75 -11.92
C PRO A 286 -42.12 -8.70 -11.76
N LEU A 287 -42.35 -10.00 -11.56
CA LEU A 287 -41.30 -11.03 -11.64
C LEU A 287 -40.81 -11.16 -13.10
N PRO A 288 -39.49 -11.33 -13.35
CA PRO A 288 -39.00 -11.66 -14.69
C PRO A 288 -39.59 -12.98 -15.18
N GLN A 289 -40.09 -13.02 -16.41
CA GLN A 289 -40.64 -14.23 -17.03
C GLN A 289 -40.08 -14.43 -18.44
N HIS A 290 -40.12 -15.68 -18.91
CA HIS A 290 -39.77 -16.05 -20.29
C HIS A 290 -38.39 -15.56 -20.75
N GLY A 291 -37.40 -15.59 -19.85
CA GLY A 291 -36.03 -15.15 -20.14
C GLY A 291 -35.84 -13.63 -20.14
N GLY A 292 -36.79 -12.87 -19.58
CA GLY A 292 -36.66 -11.43 -19.46
C GLY A 292 -35.61 -10.98 -18.45
N PRO A 293 -35.08 -9.76 -18.63
CA PRO A 293 -33.99 -9.26 -17.81
C PRO A 293 -34.41 -9.14 -16.35
N VAL A 294 -33.50 -9.52 -15.45
CA VAL A 294 -33.63 -9.24 -14.01
C VAL A 294 -33.55 -7.73 -13.75
N CYS A 295 -34.03 -7.31 -12.59
CA CYS A 295 -34.02 -5.91 -12.21
C CYS A 295 -32.60 -5.34 -12.18
N ALA A 296 -32.39 -4.21 -12.86
CA ALA A 296 -31.12 -3.48 -12.83
C ALA A 296 -30.99 -2.62 -11.56
N GLY A 297 -29.79 -2.56 -10.99
CA GLY A 297 -29.47 -1.83 -9.76
C GLY A 297 -29.46 -2.71 -8.50
N ASP A 298 -29.26 -2.09 -7.33
CA ASP A 298 -29.01 -2.84 -6.10
C ASP A 298 -30.29 -3.37 -5.44
N SER A 299 -30.23 -4.61 -4.95
CA SER A 299 -31.29 -5.25 -4.14
C SER A 299 -31.23 -4.87 -2.66
N THR A 300 -30.13 -4.26 -2.23
CA THR A 300 -29.85 -3.91 -0.84
C THR A 300 -29.33 -2.48 -0.76
N ARG A 301 -29.85 -1.69 0.17
CA ARG A 301 -29.38 -0.34 0.50
C ARG A 301 -28.84 -0.36 1.93
N THR A 302 -27.67 0.24 2.13
CA THR A 302 -27.01 0.32 3.44
C THR A 302 -27.19 1.69 4.07
N HIS A 303 -27.37 1.71 5.39
CA HIS A 303 -27.34 2.94 6.20
C HIS A 303 -26.50 2.71 7.45
N ILE A 304 -26.05 3.80 8.08
CA ILE A 304 -25.30 3.74 9.34
C ILE A 304 -26.28 3.80 10.50
N CYS A 305 -26.13 2.90 11.48
CA CYS A 305 -26.76 3.03 12.80
C CYS A 305 -25.72 3.45 13.84
N ASN A 306 -26.10 4.32 14.77
CA ASN A 306 -25.27 4.73 15.91
C ASN A 306 -25.94 4.23 17.20
N THR A 307 -25.26 3.40 17.97
CA THR A 307 -25.79 2.95 19.28
C THR A 307 -25.53 3.96 20.39
N ALA A 308 -24.66 4.96 20.16
CA ALA A 308 -24.17 5.93 21.14
C ALA A 308 -23.48 5.30 22.36
N VAL A 309 -23.10 4.02 22.28
CA VAL A 309 -22.40 3.29 23.34
C VAL A 309 -20.95 3.03 22.90
N PRO A 310 -19.93 3.51 23.61
CA PRO A 310 -18.54 3.23 23.27
C PRO A 310 -18.21 1.73 23.46
N CYS A 311 -17.41 1.17 22.57
CA CYS A 311 -16.98 -0.22 22.64
C CYS A 311 -15.89 -0.43 23.71
N PRO A 312 -15.82 -1.61 24.34
CA PRO A 312 -14.73 -1.96 25.25
C PRO A 312 -13.36 -1.83 24.58
N VAL A 313 -12.41 -1.23 25.30
CA VAL A 313 -11.03 -1.09 24.83
C VAL A 313 -10.11 -1.86 25.76
N ASP A 314 -9.54 -2.95 25.25
CA ASP A 314 -8.62 -3.80 25.99
C ASP A 314 -7.31 -3.07 26.30
N GLY A 315 -6.68 -3.44 27.40
CA GLY A 315 -5.36 -2.91 27.75
C GLY A 315 -4.27 -3.52 26.87
N GLU A 316 -3.28 -2.72 26.50
CA GLU A 316 -2.07 -3.15 25.80
C GLU A 316 -0.82 -2.99 26.68
N TRP A 317 0.09 -3.95 26.56
CA TRP A 317 1.38 -3.88 27.23
C TRP A 317 2.25 -2.80 26.61
N GLU A 318 2.82 -1.95 27.46
CA GLU A 318 3.93 -1.12 27.03
C GLU A 318 5.20 -1.94 26.79
N SER A 319 6.19 -1.28 26.17
CA SER A 319 7.53 -1.84 26.07
C SER A 319 8.09 -2.07 27.48
N TRP A 320 8.88 -3.12 27.64
CA TRP A 320 9.55 -3.39 28.90
C TRP A 320 10.39 -2.19 29.33
N GLY A 321 10.24 -1.78 30.59
CA GLY A 321 11.13 -0.79 31.20
C GLY A 321 12.56 -1.28 31.28
N GLU A 322 13.46 -0.35 31.59
CA GLU A 322 14.88 -0.66 31.82
C GLU A 322 15.05 -1.64 32.99
N TRP A 323 16.08 -2.47 32.89
CA TRP A 323 16.42 -3.40 33.96
C TRP A 323 16.93 -2.67 35.20
N SER A 324 16.43 -3.06 36.37
CA SER A 324 16.97 -2.57 37.65
C SER A 324 18.46 -2.89 37.80
N PRO A 325 19.19 -2.18 38.69
CA PRO A 325 20.55 -2.54 39.03
C PRO A 325 20.69 -3.99 39.48
N CYS A 326 21.75 -4.66 39.02
CA CYS A 326 22.05 -6.02 39.42
C CYS A 326 22.52 -6.03 40.88
N THR A 327 21.72 -6.60 41.77
CA THR A 327 21.97 -6.64 43.22
C THR A 327 21.73 -8.02 43.80
N ARG A 328 22.35 -8.32 44.95
CA ARG A 328 22.09 -9.56 45.69
C ARG A 328 21.66 -9.20 47.11
N ARG A 329 20.57 -9.80 47.59
CA ARG A 329 20.09 -9.60 48.96
C ARG A 329 21.22 -9.96 49.94
N ASN A 330 21.41 -9.11 50.96
CA ASN A 330 22.40 -9.27 52.02
C ASN A 330 23.88 -9.14 51.59
N ILE A 331 24.18 -8.66 50.38
CA ILE A 331 25.55 -8.33 49.97
C ILE A 331 25.61 -6.87 49.51
N LYS A 332 26.52 -6.07 50.11
CA LYS A 332 26.63 -4.63 49.83
C LYS A 332 27.10 -4.33 48.40
N THR A 333 28.07 -5.10 47.89
CA THR A 333 28.65 -4.87 46.56
C THR A 333 28.95 -6.19 45.88
N ILE A 334 28.41 -6.38 44.67
CA ILE A 334 28.70 -7.52 43.79
C ILE A 334 29.37 -7.09 42.48
N SER A 335 29.69 -5.81 42.32
CA SER A 335 30.30 -5.28 41.10
C SER A 335 31.70 -5.85 40.88
N CYS A 336 31.99 -6.28 39.66
CA CYS A 336 33.28 -6.81 39.22
C CYS A 336 33.69 -8.12 39.92
N GLN A 337 32.71 -8.86 40.45
CA GLN A 337 32.92 -10.13 41.16
C GLN A 337 32.08 -11.23 40.51
N GLU A 338 32.52 -12.48 40.62
CA GLU A 338 31.76 -13.67 40.18
C GLU A 338 30.65 -14.01 41.21
N ILE A 339 29.82 -13.03 41.53
CA ILE A 339 28.70 -13.18 42.46
C ILE A 339 27.40 -12.91 41.69
N PRO A 340 26.55 -13.93 41.46
CA PRO A 340 25.30 -13.75 40.73
C PRO A 340 24.32 -12.93 41.58
N GLY A 341 23.84 -11.82 41.03
CA GLY A 341 22.73 -11.03 41.52
C GLY A 341 21.43 -11.31 40.75
N GLN A 342 20.42 -10.50 41.05
CA GLN A 342 19.14 -10.47 40.35
C GLN A 342 18.79 -9.04 39.94
N GLN A 343 18.06 -8.93 38.85
CA GLN A 343 17.48 -7.69 38.36
C GLN A 343 16.03 -7.95 37.94
N THR A 344 15.21 -6.93 38.07
CA THR A 344 13.81 -6.95 37.71
C THR A 344 13.53 -5.82 36.74
N ARG A 345 12.67 -6.07 35.76
CA ARG A 345 12.04 -5.02 34.96
C ARG A 345 10.54 -5.21 34.96
N SER A 346 9.81 -4.12 34.79
CA SER A 346 8.36 -4.10 34.72
C SER A 346 7.89 -3.42 33.44
N ARG A 347 6.65 -3.71 33.07
CA ARG A 347 5.90 -3.00 32.04
C ARG A 347 4.50 -2.76 32.57
N ASP A 348 3.86 -1.69 32.14
CA ASP A 348 2.52 -1.36 32.58
C ASP A 348 1.49 -1.66 31.47
N CYS A 349 0.26 -1.94 31.89
CA CYS A 349 -0.86 -2.22 31.01
C CYS A 349 -1.68 -0.94 30.83
N ASN A 350 -1.50 -0.26 29.71
CA ASN A 350 -2.11 1.04 29.44
C ASN A 350 -3.22 0.93 28.38
N GLY A 351 -4.05 1.97 28.27
CA GLY A 351 -5.09 2.06 27.22
C GLY A 351 -6.44 1.41 27.52
N ARG A 352 -6.56 0.64 28.62
CA ARG A 352 -7.83 -0.02 29.01
C ARG A 352 -8.94 1.00 29.30
N LYS A 353 -10.09 0.89 28.61
CA LYS A 353 -11.30 1.73 28.80
C LYS A 353 -12.58 0.91 28.63
N PHE A 354 -13.71 1.45 29.12
CA PHE A 354 -15.07 0.91 28.90
C PHE A 354 -15.19 -0.62 29.17
N ASP A 355 -14.72 -1.07 30.33
CA ASP A 355 -14.72 -2.49 30.74
C ASP A 355 -13.96 -3.46 29.82
N GLY A 356 -13.03 -2.98 29.00
CA GLY A 356 -12.11 -3.84 28.26
C GLY A 356 -11.29 -4.78 29.15
N GLN A 357 -10.68 -5.78 28.56
CA GLN A 357 -9.89 -6.79 29.25
C GLN A 357 -8.55 -6.22 29.75
N ARG A 358 -8.00 -6.83 30.81
CA ARG A 358 -6.63 -6.53 31.27
C ARG A 358 -5.63 -7.32 30.46
N CYS A 359 -4.43 -6.79 30.31
CA CYS A 359 -3.34 -7.43 29.57
C CYS A 359 -3.02 -8.82 30.15
N ALA A 360 -3.01 -9.84 29.29
CA ALA A 360 -2.62 -11.19 29.66
C ALA A 360 -1.09 -11.33 29.72
N GLY A 361 -0.58 -12.09 30.69
CA GLY A 361 0.84 -12.39 30.85
C GLY A 361 1.51 -11.65 32.02
N LYS A 362 2.84 -11.70 32.07
CA LYS A 362 3.62 -11.19 33.21
C LYS A 362 3.82 -9.68 33.11
N GLN A 363 3.54 -8.97 34.21
CA GLN A 363 3.86 -7.55 34.40
C GLN A 363 5.34 -7.33 34.75
N GLN A 364 5.96 -8.32 35.40
CA GLN A 364 7.34 -8.27 35.85
C GLN A 364 8.15 -9.45 35.32
N GLU A 365 9.41 -9.19 35.00
CA GLU A 365 10.38 -10.19 34.59
C GLU A 365 11.62 -10.08 35.48
N ILE A 366 12.15 -11.24 35.89
CA ILE A 366 13.31 -11.34 36.78
C ILE A 366 14.36 -12.23 36.08
N ARG A 367 15.62 -11.79 36.08
CA ARG A 367 16.75 -12.60 35.59
C ARG A 367 17.96 -12.52 36.51
N HIS A 368 18.82 -13.52 36.41
CA HIS A 368 20.11 -13.54 37.11
C HIS A 368 21.17 -12.77 36.32
N CYS A 369 22.10 -12.14 37.04
CA CYS A 369 23.11 -11.32 36.42
C CYS A 369 24.44 -11.22 37.16
N TYR A 370 25.50 -10.91 36.42
CA TYR A 370 26.75 -10.40 36.97
C TYR A 370 26.81 -8.89 36.77
N ASN A 371 27.17 -8.17 37.84
CA ASN A 371 27.29 -6.72 37.79
C ASN A 371 28.69 -6.34 37.30
N VAL A 372 28.77 -5.87 36.05
CA VAL A 372 30.02 -5.43 35.40
C VAL A 372 30.05 -3.92 35.19
N HIS A 373 29.13 -3.19 35.81
CA HIS A 373 29.02 -1.74 35.68
C HIS A 373 30.26 -1.04 36.25
N ARG A 374 30.91 -0.21 35.43
CA ARG A 374 32.14 0.56 35.73
C ARG A 374 33.35 -0.29 36.13
N CYS A 375 33.34 -1.57 35.80
CA CYS A 375 34.49 -2.43 36.00
C CYS A 375 35.58 -2.15 34.96
N ARG A 376 36.81 -1.98 35.44
CA ARG A 376 37.97 -1.70 34.58
C ARG A 376 38.62 -3.01 34.15
N TRP A 377 38.74 -3.20 32.84
CA TRP A 377 39.42 -4.35 32.23
C TRP A 377 40.28 -3.90 31.07
N GLU A 378 41.29 -4.70 30.74
CA GLU A 378 42.07 -4.49 29.53
C GLU A 378 41.18 -4.71 28.30
N GLY A 379 41.21 -3.75 27.38
CA GLY A 379 40.40 -3.75 26.18
C GLY A 379 41.24 -3.75 24.91
N SER A 380 40.62 -4.14 23.82
CA SER A 380 41.13 -3.98 22.47
C SER A 380 40.15 -3.19 21.61
N TRP A 381 40.68 -2.53 20.59
CA TRP A 381 39.85 -1.82 19.61
C TRP A 381 39.12 -2.82 18.73
N SER A 382 37.80 -2.65 18.62
CA SER A 382 37.00 -3.40 17.66
C SER A 382 37.45 -3.13 16.23
N GLU A 383 37.00 -3.97 15.30
CA GLU A 383 36.95 -3.61 13.88
C GLU A 383 35.98 -2.45 13.66
N TRP A 384 36.06 -1.82 12.49
CA TRP A 384 35.11 -0.79 12.10
C TRP A 384 33.69 -1.33 12.09
N SER A 385 32.76 -0.61 12.70
CA SER A 385 31.34 -0.87 12.51
C SER A 385 30.96 -0.71 11.03
N ASN A 386 29.82 -1.27 10.66
CA ASN A 386 29.16 -0.86 9.42
C ASN A 386 28.83 0.63 9.47
N TRP A 387 28.71 1.25 8.29
CA TRP A 387 28.23 2.63 8.19
C TRP A 387 26.82 2.74 8.75
N GLY A 388 26.62 3.68 9.68
CA GLY A 388 25.32 4.00 10.24
C GLY A 388 24.41 4.72 9.24
N LEU A 389 23.23 5.11 9.75
CA LEU A 389 22.29 5.96 9.00
C LEU A 389 22.91 7.34 8.70
N CYS A 390 22.42 7.96 7.64
CA CYS A 390 22.75 9.32 7.27
C CYS A 390 21.95 10.29 8.15
N LEU A 391 22.66 11.14 8.89
CA LEU A 391 22.07 12.12 9.80
C LEU A 391 22.49 13.56 9.41
N PRO A 392 21.56 14.53 9.46
CA PRO A 392 20.11 14.33 9.54
C PRO A 392 19.57 13.62 8.28
N PRO A 393 18.47 12.86 8.37
CA PRO A 393 17.91 12.13 7.21
C PRO A 393 17.35 13.07 6.14
N CYS A 394 16.91 14.27 6.55
CA CYS A 394 16.44 15.34 5.69
C CYS A 394 17.27 16.59 5.97
N GLY A 395 17.81 17.23 4.93
CA GLY A 395 18.65 18.42 5.07
C GLY A 395 19.72 18.51 3.99
N PRO A 396 20.52 19.59 3.98
CA PRO A 396 21.41 19.90 2.87
C PRO A 396 22.64 18.98 2.79
N THR A 397 23.12 18.44 3.93
CA THR A 397 24.37 17.65 3.97
C THR A 397 24.28 16.47 4.95
N PRO A 398 23.54 15.39 4.61
CA PRO A 398 23.51 14.20 5.45
C PRO A 398 24.87 13.51 5.49
N THR A 399 25.29 13.10 6.68
CA THR A 399 26.55 12.37 6.87
C THR A 399 26.29 11.05 7.57
N ARG A 400 26.98 10.00 7.13
CA ARG A 400 27.01 8.70 7.80
C ARG A 400 28.32 8.58 8.57
N ALA A 401 28.26 7.90 9.70
CA ALA A 401 29.41 7.64 10.55
C ALA A 401 29.58 6.13 10.77
N ARG A 402 30.82 5.68 10.89
CA ARG A 402 31.17 4.37 11.44
C ARG A 402 32.18 4.55 12.56
N GLN A 403 32.21 3.60 13.48
CA GLN A 403 32.98 3.75 14.71
C GLN A 403 33.81 2.50 15.00
N ARG A 404 34.99 2.69 15.61
CA ARG A 404 35.69 1.66 16.37
C ARG A 404 35.47 1.94 17.84
N LEU A 405 35.12 0.91 18.60
CA LEU A 405 34.87 1.02 20.03
C LEU A 405 36.00 0.30 20.76
N CYS A 406 36.48 0.90 21.84
CA CYS A 406 37.28 0.19 22.80
C CYS A 406 36.37 -0.78 23.54
N THR A 407 36.61 -2.08 23.39
CA THR A 407 35.80 -3.17 23.97
C THR A 407 36.68 -4.08 24.80
N ALA A 408 36.19 -4.53 25.95
CA ALA A 408 36.87 -5.56 26.74
C ALA A 408 36.12 -6.88 26.60
N PRO A 409 36.84 -8.02 26.50
CA PRO A 409 36.21 -9.33 26.56
C PRO A 409 35.51 -9.48 27.91
N PHE A 410 34.34 -10.13 27.91
CA PHE A 410 33.65 -10.45 29.16
C PHE A 410 34.50 -11.41 30.00
N PRO A 411 34.46 -11.31 31.34
CA PRO A 411 35.10 -12.29 32.22
C PRO A 411 34.56 -13.70 31.94
N ASN A 412 35.42 -14.71 32.08
CA ASN A 412 35.02 -16.11 31.95
C ASN A 412 34.32 -16.60 33.24
N PHE A 413 33.13 -16.07 33.51
CA PHE A 413 32.28 -16.48 34.62
C PHE A 413 31.30 -17.57 34.18
N SER A 414 30.83 -18.37 35.14
CA SER A 414 29.86 -19.43 34.85
C SER A 414 28.59 -18.88 34.17
N PRO A 415 28.16 -19.41 33.00
CA PRO A 415 26.97 -18.93 32.30
C PRO A 415 25.67 -19.32 33.01
N THR A 416 25.72 -20.29 33.93
CA THR A 416 24.58 -20.75 34.70
C THR A 416 24.88 -20.71 36.20
N VAL A 417 23.81 -20.55 37.00
CA VAL A 417 23.84 -20.70 38.45
C VAL A 417 22.88 -21.81 38.86
N SER A 418 23.35 -22.73 39.71
CA SER A 418 22.49 -23.72 40.35
C SER A 418 21.62 -23.00 41.38
N THR A 419 20.31 -23.11 41.19
CA THR A 419 19.37 -22.78 42.28
C THR A 419 19.29 -23.94 43.25
N VAL A 420 18.72 -23.70 44.44
CA VAL A 420 18.55 -24.71 45.51
C VAL A 420 18.11 -26.06 44.93
N GLU A 421 18.64 -27.17 45.47
CA GLU A 421 18.46 -28.53 44.97
C GLU A 421 17.03 -28.79 44.46
N GLY A 422 16.89 -28.99 43.14
CA GLY A 422 15.63 -29.33 42.47
C GLY A 422 15.01 -28.28 41.54
N GLN A 423 15.50 -27.04 41.49
CA GLN A 423 14.94 -25.98 40.62
C GLN A 423 15.65 -25.77 39.27
N GLY A 424 16.64 -26.61 38.95
CA GLY A 424 17.40 -26.54 37.71
C GLY A 424 18.42 -25.40 37.67
N GLU A 425 19.24 -25.41 36.61
CA GLU A 425 20.20 -24.35 36.33
C GLU A 425 19.51 -23.15 35.68
N LYS A 426 19.86 -21.93 36.13
CA LYS A 426 19.35 -20.68 35.56
C LYS A 426 20.47 -19.89 34.89
N ASN A 427 20.18 -19.33 33.72
CA ASN A 427 21.14 -18.53 32.97
C ASN A 427 21.46 -17.21 33.68
N VAL A 428 22.72 -16.81 33.65
CA VAL A 428 23.25 -15.56 34.21
C VAL A 428 23.73 -14.65 33.09
N THR A 429 23.36 -13.38 33.13
CA THR A 429 23.70 -12.40 32.09
C THR A 429 24.56 -11.27 32.63
N PHE A 430 25.49 -10.75 31.84
CA PHE A 430 26.24 -9.56 32.23
C PHE A 430 25.35 -8.30 32.17
N TRP A 431 25.43 -7.46 33.21
CA TRP A 431 24.68 -6.20 33.29
C TRP A 431 25.60 -5.02 33.63
N GLY A 432 25.36 -3.90 32.97
CA GLY A 432 26.09 -2.65 33.17
C GLY A 432 27.08 -2.33 32.04
N THR A 433 27.67 -1.14 32.11
CA THR A 433 28.63 -0.63 31.12
C THR A 433 30.04 -0.85 31.65
N MET A 434 30.84 -1.63 30.94
CA MET A 434 32.25 -1.85 31.28
C MET A 434 33.09 -0.59 30.97
N TRP A 435 34.23 -0.44 31.64
CA TRP A 435 35.23 0.61 31.39
C TRP A 435 36.53 0.01 30.84
N PRO A 436 36.53 -0.37 29.55
CA PRO A 436 37.69 -0.97 28.93
C PRO A 436 38.86 0.02 28.85
N GLN A 437 40.08 -0.48 29.02
CA GLN A 437 41.33 0.27 28.94
C GLN A 437 42.08 -0.15 27.67
N CYS A 438 41.95 0.64 26.60
CA CYS A 438 42.69 0.44 25.36
C CYS A 438 43.88 1.40 25.26
N LYS A 439 44.88 1.01 24.47
CA LYS A 439 45.92 1.95 24.00
C LYS A 439 45.28 3.05 23.17
N GLU A 440 45.82 4.26 23.27
CA GLU A 440 45.31 5.42 22.54
C GLU A 440 45.42 5.19 21.02
N LEU A 441 44.32 5.43 20.29
CA LEU A 441 44.24 5.31 18.85
C LEU A 441 43.72 6.63 18.28
N GLN A 442 44.50 7.30 17.45
CA GLN A 442 44.14 8.60 16.86
C GLN A 442 43.73 9.67 17.90
N GLY A 443 44.41 9.69 19.06
CA GLY A 443 44.09 10.63 20.16
C GLY A 443 42.90 10.24 21.02
N GLN A 444 42.25 9.09 20.74
CA GLN A 444 41.05 8.64 21.44
C GLN A 444 41.31 7.39 22.29
N LYS A 445 40.54 7.26 23.38
CA LYS A 445 40.65 6.13 24.33
C LYS A 445 39.42 5.23 24.37
N LEU A 446 38.28 5.68 23.83
CA LEU A 446 37.00 4.95 23.91
C LEU A 446 36.33 4.76 22.54
N VAL A 447 36.29 5.80 21.71
CA VAL A 447 35.61 5.75 20.41
C VAL A 447 36.45 6.49 19.37
N VAL A 448 36.66 5.85 18.22
CA VAL A 448 37.22 6.48 17.02
C VAL A 448 36.13 6.50 15.96
N GLU A 449 35.88 7.64 15.33
CA GLU A 449 34.78 7.82 14.39
C GLU A 449 35.31 8.28 13.02
N GLU A 450 34.77 7.70 11.95
CA GLU A 450 34.98 8.14 10.57
C GLU A 450 33.64 8.59 9.98
N LYS A 451 33.61 9.75 9.32
CA LYS A 451 32.41 10.30 8.67
C LYS A 451 32.60 10.42 7.17
N ARG A 452 31.52 10.18 6.42
CA ARG A 452 31.43 10.43 4.96
C ARG A 452 30.08 11.04 4.61
N PRO A 453 30.01 11.89 3.57
CA PRO A 453 28.74 12.39 3.06
C PRO A 453 27.93 11.26 2.43
N CYS A 454 26.60 11.36 2.50
CA CYS A 454 25.71 10.52 1.73
C CYS A 454 25.43 11.19 0.37
N LEU A 455 25.47 10.41 -0.71
CA LEU A 455 25.40 10.92 -2.08
C LEU A 455 24.01 10.74 -2.67
N HIS A 456 23.66 11.59 -3.65
CA HIS A 456 22.39 11.53 -4.40
C HIS A 456 21.15 11.49 -3.49
N VAL A 457 21.16 12.24 -2.39
CA VAL A 457 20.11 12.20 -1.37
C VAL A 457 18.75 12.62 -1.95
N PRO A 458 17.72 11.76 -1.90
CA PRO A 458 16.36 12.14 -2.31
C PRO A 458 15.74 13.17 -1.37
N ALA A 459 14.76 13.94 -1.85
CA ALA A 459 14.01 14.88 -1.03
C ALA A 459 12.99 14.16 -0.13
N CYS A 460 12.85 14.62 1.11
CA CYS A 460 11.83 14.12 2.04
C CYS A 460 10.47 14.77 1.74
N VAL A 461 9.76 14.23 0.75
CA VAL A 461 8.42 14.69 0.35
C VAL A 461 7.37 13.74 0.90
N ASP A 462 6.25 14.28 1.38
CA ASP A 462 5.13 13.42 1.83
C ASP A 462 4.55 12.67 0.61
N PRO A 463 4.58 11.32 0.61
CA PRO A 463 4.12 10.52 -0.54
C PRO A 463 2.63 10.69 -0.83
N GLU A 464 1.82 11.16 0.13
CA GLU A 464 0.39 11.43 -0.09
C GLU A 464 0.15 12.77 -0.82
N LYS A 465 1.15 13.66 -0.85
CA LYS A 465 1.09 14.94 -1.60
C LYS A 465 1.53 14.80 -3.07
N GLU A 466 2.18 13.70 -3.44
CA GLU A 466 2.75 13.51 -4.80
C GLU A 466 1.81 12.84 -5.81
N LYS A 467 0.68 12.26 -5.38
CA LYS A 467 -0.28 11.66 -6.32
C LYS A 467 -1.28 12.72 -6.79
N PRO A 468 -1.42 12.99 -8.09
CA PRO A 468 -2.52 13.82 -8.59
C PRO A 468 -3.90 13.25 -8.23
#